data_AF-A0A8R7U271-F1
#
_entry.id   AF-A0A8R7U271-F1
#
_cell.length_a   1.000
_cell.length_b   1.000
_cell.length_c   1.000
_cell.angle_alpha   90.00
_cell.angle_beta   90.00
_cell.angle_gamma   90.00
#
_symmetry.space_group_name_H-M   'P 1'
#
loop_
_entity.id
_entity.type
_entity.pdbx_description
1 polymer ?
#
loop_
_entity_poly.entity_id
_entity_poly.type
_entity_poly.pdbx_seq_one_letter_code
_entity_poly.pdbx_strand_id
1 'polypeptide(L)'
;RRSTTTTTTTSDPTLYDKSVLGSLRTDEYPASDHGALKVADKIPALPGQPKGVDFDQYGGYVTVGSHNGRALFYYFVEAPGNATAKPLLLWLNGGK
;
A
#
# COMPACT_ATOMS: atom_id res chain seq x y z
N ARG A 1 -19.02 -14.02 -37.84
CA ARG A 1 -17.63 -13.57 -38.14
C ARG A 1 -16.69 -14.35 -37.26
N ARG A 2 -15.64 -14.94 -37.85
CA ARG A 2 -14.72 -15.91 -37.25
C ARG A 2 -13.87 -15.23 -36.17
N SER A 3 -13.82 -15.82 -34.97
CA SER A 3 -12.93 -15.43 -33.87
C SER A 3 -11.47 -15.69 -34.26
N THR A 4 -10.56 -14.80 -33.86
CA THR A 4 -9.11 -15.05 -33.97
C THR A 4 -8.42 -14.35 -32.81
N THR A 5 -7.96 -15.15 -31.84
CA THR A 5 -7.09 -14.70 -30.74
C THR A 5 -5.66 -15.01 -31.15
N THR A 6 -4.81 -14.00 -31.21
CA THR A 6 -3.37 -14.15 -31.47
C THR A 6 -2.62 -13.94 -30.16
N THR A 7 -2.15 -15.02 -29.56
CA THR A 7 -1.15 -14.98 -28.47
C THR A 7 0.23 -15.09 -29.09
N THR A 8 1.04 -14.03 -28.99
CA THR A 8 2.46 -14.05 -29.30
C THR A 8 3.24 -13.89 -28.01
N THR A 9 3.85 -14.97 -27.54
CA THR A 9 4.81 -14.96 -26.44
C THR A 9 6.11 -14.35 -26.95
N THR A 10 6.48 -13.17 -26.47
CA THR A 10 7.82 -12.60 -26.67
C THR A 10 8.22 -11.83 -25.42
N SER A 11 9.33 -12.26 -24.83
CA SER A 11 9.92 -11.78 -23.59
C SER A 11 10.74 -10.50 -23.80
N ASP A 12 10.08 -9.34 -23.84
CA ASP A 12 10.75 -8.03 -23.79
C ASP A 12 10.08 -7.15 -22.70
N PRO A 13 10.80 -6.78 -21.62
CA PRO A 13 10.17 -6.23 -20.41
C PRO A 13 9.89 -4.72 -20.44
N THR A 14 10.00 -4.03 -21.59
CA THR A 14 9.95 -2.54 -21.61
C THR A 14 8.72 -1.90 -22.28
N LEU A 15 7.73 -2.67 -22.72
CA LEU A 15 6.48 -2.13 -23.28
C LEU A 15 5.32 -2.23 -22.28
N TYR A 16 5.35 -1.35 -21.28
CA TYR A 16 4.18 -1.09 -20.44
C TYR A 16 3.25 -0.09 -21.15
N ASP A 17 2.05 -0.55 -21.49
CA ASP A 17 0.97 0.28 -22.02
C ASP A 17 0.52 1.29 -20.96
N LYS A 18 0.81 2.57 -21.21
CA LYS A 18 0.53 3.72 -20.33
C LYS A 18 -0.97 4.01 -20.17
N SER A 19 -1.84 3.37 -20.95
CA SER A 19 -3.30 3.50 -20.79
C SER A 19 -3.84 2.73 -19.58
N VAL A 20 -3.10 1.73 -19.08
CA VAL A 20 -3.48 0.91 -17.92
C VAL A 20 -3.27 1.63 -16.59
N LEU A 21 -2.32 2.58 -16.53
CA LEU A 21 -2.03 3.40 -15.34
C LEU A 21 -3.12 4.45 -15.04
N GLY A 22 -4.08 4.68 -15.93
CA GLY A 22 -5.15 5.67 -15.77
C GLY A 22 -6.34 5.21 -14.90
N SER A 23 -6.36 3.97 -14.42
CA SER A 23 -7.56 3.37 -13.81
C SER A 23 -7.37 2.73 -12.43
N LEU A 24 -6.32 3.06 -11.67
CA LEU A 24 -6.19 2.58 -10.29
C LEU A 24 -7.10 3.40 -9.35
N ARG A 25 -8.39 3.13 -9.51
CA ARG A 25 -9.43 3.35 -8.52
C ARG A 25 -9.39 2.14 -7.59
N THR A 26 -9.28 2.43 -6.30
CA THR A 26 -9.02 1.51 -5.17
C THR A 26 -10.17 0.54 -4.85
N ASP A 27 -10.82 -0.03 -5.85
CA ASP A 27 -11.76 -1.15 -5.67
C ASP A 27 -11.18 -2.48 -6.23
N GLU A 28 -9.93 -2.48 -6.71
CA GLU A 28 -9.33 -3.59 -7.46
C GLU A 28 -7.84 -3.83 -7.10
N TYR A 29 -7.52 -3.96 -5.80
CA TYR A 29 -6.17 -4.39 -5.38
C TYR A 29 -6.20 -5.88 -4.99
N PRO A 30 -5.61 -6.80 -5.79
CA PRO A 30 -5.42 -8.16 -5.33
C PRO A 30 -4.49 -8.14 -4.11
N ALA A 31 -4.83 -8.91 -3.08
CA ALA A 31 -4.13 -8.96 -1.78
C ALA A 31 -2.60 -9.17 -1.87
N SER A 32 -2.08 -9.58 -3.02
CA SER A 32 -0.66 -9.67 -3.35
C SER A 32 0.08 -8.33 -3.39
N ASP A 33 -0.63 -7.20 -3.52
CA ASP A 33 -0.01 -5.86 -3.65
C ASP A 33 0.09 -5.09 -2.32
N HIS A 34 -0.49 -5.63 -1.24
CA HIS A 34 -0.42 -5.01 0.10
C HIS A 34 1.03 -4.91 0.60
N GLY A 35 1.90 -5.83 0.18
CA GLY A 35 3.32 -5.79 0.48
C GLY A 35 4.05 -4.62 -0.20
N ALA A 36 3.70 -4.31 -1.46
CA ALA A 36 4.26 -3.18 -2.18
C ALA A 36 3.76 -1.84 -1.60
N LEU A 37 2.48 -1.77 -1.24
CA LEU A 37 1.89 -0.61 -0.56
C LEU A 37 2.53 -0.37 0.82
N LYS A 38 2.77 -1.43 1.60
CA LYS A 38 3.50 -1.33 2.87
C LYS A 38 4.92 -0.76 2.70
N VAL A 39 5.64 -1.22 1.67
CA VAL A 39 7.00 -0.73 1.41
C VAL A 39 6.98 0.75 1.01
N ALA A 40 6.01 1.17 0.20
CA ALA A 40 5.85 2.56 -0.21
C ALA A 40 5.53 3.49 0.98
N ASP A 41 4.76 3.00 1.96
CA ASP A 41 4.38 3.75 3.15
C ASP A 41 5.45 3.78 4.24
N LYS A 42 6.61 3.11 4.05
CA LYS A 42 7.67 3.04 5.07
C LYS A 42 8.30 4.40 5.32
N ILE A 43 8.32 4.81 6.59
CA ILE A 43 8.95 6.06 7.03
C ILE A 43 10.35 5.75 7.55
N PRO A 44 11.43 6.17 6.85
CA PRO A 44 12.80 5.84 7.26
C PRO A 44 13.20 6.53 8.56
N ALA A 45 12.82 7.80 8.73
CA ALA A 45 13.02 8.56 9.97
C ALA A 45 12.08 9.78 10.00
N LEU A 46 11.59 10.13 11.17
CA LEU A 46 10.85 11.38 11.40
C LEU A 46 11.81 12.53 11.78
N PRO A 47 11.47 13.78 11.44
CA PRO A 47 12.21 14.94 11.95
C PRO A 47 12.25 14.95 13.48
N GLY A 48 13.44 15.05 14.07
CA GLY A 48 13.63 15.05 15.52
C GLY A 48 13.57 13.68 16.19
N GLN A 49 13.44 12.58 15.43
CA GLN A 49 13.44 11.23 15.99
C GLN A 49 14.78 10.91 16.69
N PRO A 50 14.76 10.41 17.94
CA PRO A 50 15.97 9.96 18.61
C PRO A 50 16.69 8.87 17.82
N LYS A 51 18.03 8.86 17.90
CA LYS A 51 18.84 7.81 17.27
C LYS A 51 18.64 6.47 17.98
N GLY A 52 18.75 5.39 17.22
CA GLY A 52 18.76 4.03 17.77
C GLY A 52 17.39 3.46 18.11
N VAL A 53 16.32 3.96 17.48
CA VAL A 53 15.03 3.26 17.53
C VAL A 53 15.14 1.91 16.82
N ASP A 54 14.49 0.89 17.39
CA ASP A 54 14.47 -0.49 16.88
C ASP A 54 13.04 -0.89 16.55
N PHE A 55 12.40 -0.11 15.69
CA PHE A 55 11.09 -0.42 15.14
C PHE A 55 10.95 0.15 13.75
N ASP A 56 10.16 -0.54 12.93
CA ASP A 56 9.68 0.00 11.66
C ASP A 56 8.43 0.86 11.89
N GLN A 57 8.30 1.92 11.10
CA GLN A 57 7.16 2.83 11.14
C GLN A 57 6.69 3.15 9.72
N TYR A 58 5.38 3.33 9.59
CA TYR A 58 4.69 3.45 8.31
C TYR A 58 3.62 4.54 8.40
N GLY A 59 3.38 5.25 7.31
CA GLY A 59 2.31 6.23 7.22
C GLY A 59 1.77 6.32 5.80
N GLY A 60 0.45 6.29 5.68
CA GLY A 60 -0.22 6.22 4.39
C GLY A 60 -1.71 6.48 4.49
N TYR A 61 -2.43 6.19 3.40
CA TYR A 61 -3.87 6.40 3.31
C TYR A 61 -4.58 5.10 2.95
N VAL A 62 -5.72 4.86 3.59
CA VAL A 62 -6.64 3.76 3.26
C VAL A 62 -7.95 4.37 2.74
N THR A 63 -8.34 4.02 1.52
CA THR A 63 -9.63 4.42 0.97
C THR A 63 -10.78 3.73 1.70
N VAL A 64 -11.74 4.50 2.20
CA VAL A 64 -12.91 4.00 2.97
C VAL A 64 -14.25 4.32 2.29
N GLY A 65 -14.21 4.95 1.11
CA GLY A 65 -15.39 5.22 0.29
C GLY A 65 -14.97 5.67 -1.10
N SER A 66 -14.85 4.71 -2.01
CA SER A 66 -14.35 4.92 -3.37
C SER A 66 -15.22 5.89 -4.18
N HIS A 67 -16.54 5.77 -4.04
CA HIS A 67 -17.51 6.65 -4.72
C HIS A 67 -17.40 8.13 -4.34
N ASN A 68 -16.97 8.42 -3.11
CA ASN A 68 -16.88 9.80 -2.59
C ASN A 68 -15.43 10.27 -2.42
N GLY A 69 -14.44 9.47 -2.87
CA GLY A 69 -13.02 9.79 -2.75
C GLY A 69 -12.53 9.92 -1.30
N ARG A 70 -13.19 9.28 -0.34
CA ARG A 70 -12.84 9.42 1.08
C ARG A 70 -11.73 8.43 1.45
N ALA A 71 -10.64 8.94 2.01
CA ALA A 71 -9.54 8.15 2.55
C ALA A 71 -9.21 8.58 3.99
N LEU A 72 -8.75 7.62 4.80
CA LEU A 72 -8.26 7.86 6.15
C LEU A 72 -6.74 7.75 6.15
N PHE A 73 -6.09 8.71 6.80
CA PHE A 73 -4.67 8.61 7.10
C PHE A 73 -4.43 7.65 8.28
N TYR A 74 -3.35 6.89 8.22
CA TYR A 74 -2.87 6.10 9.35
C TYR A 74 -1.38 6.36 9.61
N TYR A 75 -0.99 6.20 10.87
CA TYR A 75 0.41 6.10 11.30
C TYR A 75 0.55 4.83 12.13
N PHE A 76 1.40 3.91 11.70
CA PHE A 76 1.59 2.59 12.30
C PHE A 76 3.05 2.39 12.70
N VAL A 77 3.27 1.86 13.90
CA VAL A 77 4.58 1.54 14.43
C VAL A 77 4.58 0.06 14.80
N GLU A 78 5.52 -0.69 14.24
CA GLU A 78 5.70 -2.10 14.58
C GLU A 78 6.30 -2.23 15.99
N ALA A 79 5.94 -3.30 16.70
CA ALA A 79 6.51 -3.54 18.01
C ALA A 79 7.98 -4.00 17.88
N PRO A 80 8.92 -3.51 18.71
CA PRO A 80 10.34 -3.87 18.63
C PRO A 80 10.60 -5.38 18.73
N GLY A 81 11.65 -5.88 18.07
CA GLY A 81 11.98 -7.31 18.04
C GLY A 81 11.02 -8.13 17.16
N ASN A 82 10.44 -9.22 17.68
CA ASN A 82 9.55 -10.08 16.90
C ASN A 82 8.13 -9.48 16.78
N ALA A 83 7.96 -8.50 15.90
CA ALA A 83 6.69 -7.81 15.66
C ALA A 83 5.56 -8.78 15.25
N THR A 84 5.86 -9.77 14.41
CA THR A 84 4.88 -10.74 13.89
C THR A 84 4.19 -11.59 14.97
N ALA A 85 4.85 -11.79 16.11
CA ALA A 85 4.30 -12.56 17.24
C ALA A 85 3.50 -11.70 18.23
N LYS A 86 3.41 -10.38 18.02
CA LYS A 86 2.79 -9.43 18.95
C LYS A 86 1.41 -8.98 18.43
N PRO A 87 0.48 -8.65 19.32
CA PRO A 87 -0.87 -8.25 18.92
C PRO A 87 -0.88 -6.88 18.23
N LEU A 88 -1.90 -6.66 17.40
CA LEU A 88 -2.19 -5.35 16.81
C LEU A 88 -3.07 -4.53 17.75
N LEU A 89 -2.70 -3.27 17.99
CA LEU A 89 -3.50 -2.30 18.72
C LEU A 89 -3.95 -1.18 17.78
N LEU A 90 -5.26 -0.92 17.72
CA LEU A 90 -5.82 0.22 17.01
C LEU A 90 -6.16 1.32 18.00
N TRP A 91 -5.53 2.48 17.85
CA TRP A 91 -5.82 3.67 18.64
C TRP A 91 -6.68 4.66 17.84
N LEU A 92 -7.88 4.95 18.35
CA LEU A 92 -8.81 5.91 17.74
C LEU A 92 -9.00 7.07 18.71
N ASN A 93 -8.64 8.27 18.27
CA ASN A 93 -8.96 9.48 19.03
C ASN A 93 -10.45 9.81 18.87
N GLY A 94 -11.04 10.29 19.95
CA GLY A 94 -12.39 10.84 19.96
C GLY A 94 -12.44 12.30 19.53
N GLY A 95 -13.64 12.80 19.33
CA GLY A 95 -13.92 14.17 18.89
C GLY A 95 -15.42 14.35 18.64
N LYS A 96 -15.80 15.43 17.96
CA LYS A 96 -17.19 15.74 17.61
C LYS A 96 -17.48 15.40 16.15
#